data_AF-A0AAW6MCV9-F1
#
_entry.id   AF-A0AAW6MCV9-F1
#
_cell.length_a   1.000
_cell.length_b   1.000
_cell.length_c   1.000
_cell.angle_alpha   90.00
_cell.angle_beta   90.00
_cell.angle_gamma   90.00
#
_symmetry.space_group_name_H-M   'P 1'
#
loop_
_entity.id
_entity.type
_entity.pdbx_description
1 polymer ?
#
loop_
_entity_poly.entity_id
_entity_poly.type
_entity_poly.pdbx_seq_one_letter_code
_entity_poly.pdbx_strand_id
1 'polypeptide(L)' 'MAVFEKVQEIIVEELGKDASEVTLESTFDDLDADSLDLFQVISEIEDAFDIQIEAEDD' A
#
# COMPACT_ATOMS: atom_id res chain seq x y z
N MET A 1 12.32 -3.04 11.76
CA MET A 1 11.21 -2.65 10.87
C MET A 1 10.20 -3.76 10.89
N ALA A 2 9.02 -3.46 11.44
CA ALA A 2 7.85 -4.30 11.27
C ALA A 2 7.41 -4.26 9.80
N VAL A 3 6.75 -5.32 9.33
CA VAL A 3 6.19 -5.39 7.96
C VAL A 3 5.29 -4.19 7.69
N PHE A 4 4.46 -3.82 8.68
CA PHE A 4 3.58 -2.68 8.60
C PHE A 4 4.31 -1.36 8.35
N GLU A 5 5.43 -1.08 9.05
CA GLU A 5 6.16 0.19 8.87
C GLU A 5 6.67 0.34 7.43
N LYS A 6 7.15 -0.75 6.82
CA LYS A 6 7.65 -0.73 5.45
C LYS A 6 6.52 -0.58 4.42
N VAL A 7 5.39 -1.26 4.65
CA VAL A 7 4.20 -1.11 3.81
C VAL A 7 3.61 0.30 3.94
N GLN A 8 3.56 0.83 5.16
CA GLN A 8 3.10 2.19 5.43
C GLN A 8 3.98 3.23 4.72
N GLU A 9 5.30 3.07 4.75
CA GLU A 9 6.25 3.95 4.05
C GLU A 9 5.99 3.97 2.54
N ILE A 10 5.84 2.80 1.91
CA ILE A 10 5.51 2.68 0.47
C ILE A 10 4.18 3.38 0.15
N ILE A 11 3.13 3.13 0.95
CA ILE A 11 1.81 3.75 0.76
C ILE A 11 1.91 5.28 0.88
N VAL A 12 2.65 5.79 1.86
CA VAL A 12 2.86 7.22 2.11
C VAL A 12 3.61 7.89 0.96
N GLU A 13 4.65 7.23 0.43
CA GLU A 13 5.42 7.76 -0.69
C GLU A 13 4.63 7.74 -2.00
N GLU A 14 3.94 6.65 -2.31
CA GLU A 14 3.20 6.49 -3.57
C GLU A 14 1.92 7.33 -3.61
N LEU A 15 1.17 7.40 -2.51
CA LEU A 15 -0.08 8.17 -2.42
C LEU A 15 0.14 9.62 -2.00
N GLY A 16 1.35 9.98 -1.56
CA GLY A 16 1.66 11.33 -1.06
C GLY A 16 0.84 11.74 0.16
N LYS A 17 0.50 10.78 1.03
CA LYS A 17 -0.33 10.96 2.23
C LYS A 17 0.51 11.03 3.50
N ASP A 18 -0.06 11.46 4.60
CA ASP A 18 0.64 11.42 5.88
C ASP A 18 0.67 9.99 6.46
N ALA A 19 1.79 9.57 7.05
CA ALA A 19 1.89 8.30 7.76
C ALA A 19 0.88 8.16 8.91
N SER A 20 0.36 9.29 9.39
CA SER A 20 -0.71 9.31 10.40
C SER A 20 -2.09 8.95 9.84
N GLU A 21 -2.30 9.11 8.53
CA GLU A 21 -3.55 8.74 7.84
C GLU A 21 -3.56 7.25 7.46
N VAL A 22 -2.39 6.66 7.25
CA VAL A 22 -2.23 5.23 6.93
C VAL A 22 -2.20 4.41 8.22
N THR A 23 -3.34 3.87 8.62
CA THR A 23 -3.48 2.99 9.78
C THR A 23 -3.82 1.57 9.35
N LEU A 24 -3.74 0.60 10.27
CA LEU A 24 -4.17 -0.79 10.02
C LEU A 24 -5.68 -0.91 9.73
N GLU A 25 -6.47 0.10 10.10
CA GLU A 25 -7.91 0.15 9.88
C GLU A 25 -8.28 1.00 8.64
N SER A 26 -7.32 1.76 8.10
CA SER A 26 -7.53 2.59 6.92
C SER A 26 -7.78 1.71 5.69
N THR A 27 -8.68 2.18 4.83
CA THR A 27 -8.98 1.54 3.55
C THR A 27 -8.43 2.39 2.42
N PHE A 28 -8.24 1.79 1.24
CA PHE A 28 -7.84 2.54 0.04
C PHE A 28 -8.85 3.66 -0.32
N ASP A 29 -10.13 3.45 0.00
CA ASP A 29 -11.19 4.46 -0.18
C ASP A 29 -10.99 5.66 0.77
N ASP A 30 -10.60 5.41 2.04
CA ASP A 30 -10.28 6.46 3.03
C ASP A 30 -9.03 7.26 2.64
N LEU A 31 -8.09 6.60 1.96
CA LEU A 31 -6.87 7.20 1.44
C LEU A 31 -7.07 7.95 0.12
N ASP A 32 -8.29 8.01 -0.43
CA ASP A 32 -8.60 8.61 -1.74
C ASP A 32 -7.71 8.01 -2.84
N ALA A 33 -7.45 6.70 -2.76
CA ALA A 33 -6.60 5.96 -3.67
C ALA A 33 -7.44 5.38 -4.82
N ASP A 34 -7.06 5.66 -6.06
CA ASP A 34 -7.68 5.04 -7.23
C ASP A 34 -7.13 3.63 -7.47
N SER A 35 -7.78 2.87 -8.36
CA SER A 35 -7.33 1.52 -8.73
C SER A 35 -5.92 1.48 -9.34
N LEU A 36 -5.45 2.60 -9.93
CA LEU A 36 -4.07 2.75 -10.42
C LEU A 36 -3.06 2.94 -9.29
N ASP A 37 -3.45 3.63 -8.22
CA ASP A 37 -2.59 3.82 -7.06
C ASP A 37 -2.44 2.51 -6.28
N LEU A 38 -3.55 1.77 -6.13
CA LEU A 38 -3.53 0.43 -5.57
C LEU A 38 -2.56 -0.49 -6.31
N PHE A 39 -2.59 -0.47 -7.64
CA PHE A 39 -1.69 -1.30 -8.46
C PHE A 39 -0.21 -0.93 -8.27
N GLN A 40 0.11 0.36 -8.20
CA GLN A 40 1.47 0.84 -7.95
C GLN A 40 1.97 0.44 -6.56
N VAL A 41 1.16 0.70 -5.52
CA VAL A 41 1.47 0.31 -4.14
C VAL A 41 1.72 -1.18 -4.03
N ILE A 42 0.84 -2.01 -4.62
CA ILE A 42 1.02 -3.47 -4.63
C ILE A 42 2.31 -3.85 -5.34
N SER A 43 2.59 -3.28 -6.51
CA SER A 43 3.79 -3.61 -7.29
C SER A 43 5.09 -3.24 -6.56
N GLU A 44 5.13 -2.10 -5.85
CA GLU A 44 6.26 -1.71 -5.01
C GLU A 44 6.40 -2.63 -3.79
N ILE A 45 5.29 -3.05 -3.17
CA ILE A 45 5.32 -4.03 -2.08
C ILE A 45 5.83 -5.39 -2.59
N GLU A 46 5.40 -5.83 -3.77
CA GLU A 46 5.88 -7.06 -4.42
C GLU A 46 7.39 -7.03 -4.62
N ASP A 47 7.95 -5.95 -5.20
CA ASP A 47 9.39 -5.78 -5.40
C ASP A 47 10.15 -5.67 -4.07
N ALA A 48 9.65 -4.85 -3.14
CA ALA A 48 10.30 -4.59 -1.85
C ALA A 48 10.36 -5.82 -0.94
N PHE A 49 9.49 -6.80 -1.14
CA PHE A 49 9.43 -8.04 -0.37
C PHE A 49 9.78 -9.29 -1.18
N ASP A 50 10.07 -9.17 -2.48
CA ASP A 50 10.30 -10.28 -3.42
C ASP A 50 9.14 -11.30 -3.35
N ILE A 51 7.91 -10.78 -3.31
CA ILE A 51 6.67 -11.57 -3.26
C ILE A 51 5.79 -11.28 -4.47
N GLN A 52 4.79 -12.13 -4.68
CA GLN A 52 3.74 -11.88 -5.65
C GLN A 52 2.40 -11.91 -4.91
N ILE A 53 1.70 -10.78 -4.91
CA ILE A 53 0.37 -10.63 -4.34
C ILE A 53 -0.60 -11.00 -5.47
N GLU A 54 -1.14 -12.21 -5.40
CA GLU A 54 -2.26 -12.58 -6.26
C GLU A 54 -3.45 -11.69 -5.87
N ALA A 55 -3.76 -10.68 -6.69
CA ALA A 55 -5.02 -9.98 -6.61
C ALA A 55 -6.12 -11.03 -6.80
N GLU A 56 -6.87 -11.30 -5.74
CA GLU A 56 -7.88 -12.36 -5.67
C GLU A 56 -8.83 -12.23 -6.88
N ASP A 57 -8.68 -13.14 -7.85
CA ASP A 57 -9.59 -13.34 -8.99
C ASP A 57 -10.57 -14.46 -8.56
N ASP A 58 -11.46 -14.17 -7.61
CA ASP A 58 -12.61 -15.03 -7.25
C ASP A 58 -13.93 -14.25 -7.38
#